data_AF-A0A5C7QQD8-F1
#
_entry.id   AF-A0A5C7QQD8-F1
#
_cell.length_a   1.000
_cell.length_b   1.000
_cell.length_c   1.000
_cell.angle_alpha   90.00
_cell.angle_beta   90.00
_cell.angle_gamma   90.00
#
_symmetry.space_group_name_H-M   'P 1'
#
loop_
_entity.id
_entity.type
_entity.pdbx_description
1 polymer ?
#
loop_
_entity_poly.entity_id
_entity_poly.type
_entity_poly.pdbx_seq_one_letter_code
_entity_poly.pdbx_strand_id
1 'polypeptide(L)'
;MDKDLEHMLKSLEQTKFNIEARTKNTNLLADQDPNYGLTNNSVTKSHALSRAYYRFSLVEKRCMEALISKLHPLRSDNNLQEIELSALEYAKAYNVPVNIAYRDLASAVHDLMRKVITADRPNGKEGRIEFTVMSKAEYKADEGKIVCAFNSYILPYLLKLSGKFSSYPLKQTADFSSSYTWRFYEILISWAQPKDKTNGRLMGWINSQPVDELREMLGVPKSYTWKNFEHQVLNVASKELLEKACIGVFFERVKTNRKITHLNIKFIESDQTTLPLEGGKPPKKPAKRRPNAV
;
A
#
# COMPACT_ATOMS: atom_id res chain seq x y z
N MET A 1 46.76 -14.34 21.47
CA MET A 1 47.04 -12.97 21.01
C MET A 1 46.73 -12.82 19.52
N ASP A 2 47.33 -13.60 18.61
CA ASP A 2 46.98 -13.53 17.17
C ASP A 2 45.55 -13.96 16.83
N LYS A 3 45.06 -15.08 17.38
CA LYS A 3 43.70 -15.57 17.09
C LYS A 3 42.59 -14.63 17.60
N ASP A 4 42.83 -13.94 18.71
CA ASP A 4 41.88 -12.96 19.26
C ASP A 4 41.84 -11.69 18.39
N LEU A 5 43.00 -11.26 17.89
CA LEU A 5 43.11 -10.13 16.96
C LEU A 5 42.41 -10.43 15.62
N GLU A 6 42.60 -11.64 15.10
CA GLU A 6 41.96 -12.11 13.87
C GLU A 6 40.44 -12.21 14.00
N HIS A 7 39.95 -12.69 15.16
CA HIS A 7 38.51 -12.69 15.47
C HIS A 7 37.93 -11.28 15.61
N MET A 8 38.66 -10.34 16.22
CA MET A 8 38.26 -8.94 16.34
C MET A 8 38.21 -8.24 14.96
N LEU A 9 39.21 -8.48 14.11
CA LEU A 9 39.24 -7.96 12.73
C LEU A 9 38.08 -8.50 11.89
N LYS A 10 37.79 -9.80 11.97
CA LYS A 10 36.65 -10.41 11.30
C LYS A 10 35.32 -9.82 11.76
N SER A 11 35.16 -9.56 13.06
CA SER A 11 33.97 -8.90 13.61
C SER A 11 33.83 -7.45 13.13
N LEU A 12 34.94 -6.71 13.04
CA LEU A 12 34.99 -5.35 12.49
C LEU A 12 34.62 -5.32 11.00
N GLU A 13 35.18 -6.23 10.20
CA GLU A 13 34.88 -6.36 8.77
C GLU A 13 33.43 -6.77 8.54
N GLN A 14 32.91 -7.72 9.31
CA GLN A 14 31.50 -8.11 9.27
C GLN A 14 30.60 -6.92 9.63
N THR A 15 30.98 -6.13 10.64
CA THR A 15 30.23 -4.94 11.05
C THR A 15 30.28 -3.86 9.98
N LYS A 16 31.45 -3.60 9.38
CA LYS A 16 31.62 -2.66 8.27
C LYS A 16 30.81 -3.10 7.04
N PHE A 17 30.89 -4.37 6.66
CA PHE A 17 30.08 -4.94 5.58
C PHE A 17 28.58 -4.81 5.86
N ASN A 18 28.14 -5.10 7.10
CA ASN A 18 26.73 -4.93 7.50
C ASN A 18 26.29 -3.46 7.46
N ILE A 19 27.15 -2.52 7.85
CA ILE A 19 26.87 -1.08 7.76
C ILE A 19 26.78 -0.65 6.29
N GLU A 20 27.74 -1.04 5.46
CA GLU A 20 27.76 -0.73 4.02
C GLU A 20 26.56 -1.36 3.29
N ALA A 21 26.21 -2.61 3.60
CA ALA A 21 25.04 -3.29 3.04
C ALA A 21 23.73 -2.62 3.48
N ARG A 22 23.64 -2.12 4.73
CA ARG A 22 22.49 -1.34 5.22
C ARG A 22 22.40 0.06 4.62
N THR A 23 23.51 0.60 4.12
CA THR A 23 23.60 1.95 3.54
C THR A 23 23.42 1.95 2.01
N LYS A 24 23.49 0.78 1.36
CA LYS A 24 23.23 0.63 -0.08
C LYS A 24 21.73 0.66 -0.33
N ASN A 25 21.27 1.65 -1.13
CA ASN A 25 19.89 1.64 -1.63
C ASN A 25 19.76 0.54 -2.69
N THR A 26 19.29 -0.63 -2.28
CA THR A 26 19.05 -1.77 -3.17
C THR A 26 18.12 -1.40 -4.32
N ASN A 27 17.20 -0.46 -4.14
CA ASN A 27 16.19 -0.10 -5.12
C ASN A 27 16.79 0.82 -6.22
N LEU A 28 17.71 1.72 -5.88
CA LEU A 28 18.42 2.55 -6.87
C LEU A 28 19.49 1.78 -7.66
N LEU A 29 20.18 0.83 -7.02
CA LEU A 29 21.10 -0.07 -7.72
C LEU A 29 20.35 -0.98 -8.69
N ALA A 30 19.12 -1.34 -8.34
CA ALA A 30 18.26 -2.14 -9.18
C ALA A 30 17.66 -1.33 -10.34
N ASP A 31 17.37 -0.04 -10.18
CA ASP A 31 17.00 0.85 -11.29
C ASP A 31 18.08 0.94 -12.40
N GLN A 32 19.35 0.58 -12.11
CA GLN A 32 20.44 0.52 -13.10
C GLN A 32 20.49 -0.81 -13.88
N ASP A 33 19.74 -1.83 -13.44
CA ASP A 33 19.58 -3.10 -14.16
C ASP A 33 18.40 -3.01 -15.14
N PRO A 34 18.63 -3.16 -16.47
CA PRO A 34 17.56 -3.11 -17.47
C PRO A 34 16.42 -4.12 -17.24
N ASN A 35 16.71 -5.22 -16.53
CA ASN A 35 15.73 -6.27 -16.25
C ASN A 35 14.94 -6.04 -14.95
N TYR A 36 15.36 -5.10 -14.10
CA TYR A 36 14.65 -4.82 -12.88
C TYR A 36 13.34 -4.08 -13.16
N GLY A 37 12.25 -4.55 -12.57
CA GLY A 37 10.96 -3.90 -12.63
C GLY A 37 10.68 -3.16 -11.33
N LEU A 38 10.10 -1.96 -11.42
CA LEU A 38 9.62 -1.18 -10.27
C LEU A 38 8.78 -2.00 -9.28
N THR A 39 8.01 -2.98 -9.76
CA THR A 39 7.17 -3.87 -8.93
C THR A 39 7.96 -4.80 -8.02
N ASN A 40 9.26 -4.99 -8.26
CA ASN A 40 10.16 -5.76 -7.38
C ASN A 40 10.54 -4.97 -6.12
N ASN A 41 10.37 -3.64 -6.11
CA ASN A 41 10.62 -2.84 -4.93
C ASN A 41 9.63 -3.15 -3.81
N SER A 42 10.07 -2.99 -2.57
CA SER A 42 9.18 -2.93 -1.41
C SER A 42 8.76 -1.50 -1.12
N VAL A 43 7.52 -1.32 -0.69
CA VAL A 43 7.03 -0.07 -0.09
C VAL A 43 7.05 -0.22 1.42
N THR A 44 7.64 0.75 2.11
CA THR A 44 7.75 0.77 3.57
C THR A 44 7.11 2.03 4.15
N LYS A 45 6.25 1.88 5.16
CA LYS A 45 5.50 2.97 5.79
C LYS A 45 5.30 2.75 7.27
N SER A 46 5.29 3.83 8.04
CA SER A 46 4.92 3.79 9.45
C SER A 46 3.44 3.42 9.62
N HIS A 47 3.09 2.77 10.73
CA HIS A 47 1.69 2.50 11.05
C HIS A 47 0.87 3.78 11.18
N ALA A 48 1.46 4.88 11.64
CA ALA A 48 0.80 6.16 11.75
C ALA A 48 0.35 6.68 10.36
N LEU A 49 1.23 6.63 9.35
CA LEU A 49 0.87 7.02 7.98
C LEU A 49 -0.09 6.02 7.33
N SER A 50 0.07 4.73 7.59
CA SER A 50 -0.87 3.72 7.10
C SER A 50 -2.25 3.83 7.73
N ARG A 51 -2.41 4.52 8.86
CA ARG A 51 -3.71 4.73 9.55
C ARG A 51 -4.20 6.18 9.50
N ALA A 52 -3.43 7.09 8.89
CA ALA A 52 -3.83 8.49 8.75
C ALA A 52 -5.06 8.67 7.83
N TYR A 53 -5.66 9.85 7.87
CA TYR A 53 -6.91 10.18 7.18
C TYR A 53 -6.60 10.85 5.84
N TYR A 54 -6.79 10.12 4.73
CA TYR A 54 -6.61 10.66 3.38
C TYR A 54 -7.21 9.73 2.33
N ARG A 55 -7.40 10.28 1.12
CA ARG A 55 -7.81 9.52 -0.06
C ARG A 55 -7.05 9.96 -1.30
N PHE A 56 -6.56 8.96 -2.01
CA PHE A 56 -6.00 9.07 -3.35
C PHE A 56 -6.99 8.52 -4.37
N SER A 57 -6.99 9.09 -5.57
CA SER A 57 -7.41 8.40 -6.79
C SER A 57 -6.43 7.25 -7.08
N LEU A 58 -6.80 6.37 -8.00
CA LEU A 58 -5.94 5.25 -8.35
C LEU A 58 -4.59 5.72 -8.94
N VAL A 59 -4.61 6.74 -9.79
CA VAL A 59 -3.42 7.29 -10.45
C VAL A 59 -2.48 7.93 -9.43
N GLU A 60 -2.99 8.78 -8.55
CA GLU A 60 -2.19 9.38 -7.48
C GLU A 60 -1.60 8.30 -6.58
N LYS A 61 -2.39 7.27 -6.25
CA LYS A 61 -1.93 6.17 -5.39
C LYS A 61 -0.79 5.40 -6.03
N ARG A 62 -0.92 5.04 -7.30
CA ARG A 62 0.13 4.38 -8.08
C ARG A 62 1.42 5.21 -8.10
N CYS A 63 1.32 6.50 -8.44
CA CYS A 63 2.47 7.39 -8.45
C CYS A 63 3.11 7.51 -7.05
N MET A 64 2.30 7.66 -6.00
CA MET A 64 2.77 7.72 -4.61
C MET A 64 3.57 6.46 -4.24
N GLU A 65 3.01 5.27 -4.46
CA GLU A 65 3.68 4.02 -4.10
C GLU A 65 4.93 3.76 -4.93
N ALA A 66 4.91 4.08 -6.22
CA ALA A 66 6.08 4.03 -7.09
C ALA A 66 7.22 4.89 -6.54
N LEU A 67 6.94 6.15 -6.20
CA LEU A 67 7.92 7.09 -5.66
C LEU A 67 8.45 6.64 -4.28
N ILE A 68 7.57 6.17 -3.38
CA ILE A 68 7.99 5.62 -2.08
C ILE A 68 8.89 4.39 -2.29
N SER A 69 8.57 3.53 -3.25
CA SER A 69 9.33 2.31 -3.50
C SER A 69 10.79 2.59 -3.92
N LYS A 70 11.07 3.77 -4.50
CA LYS A 70 12.42 4.21 -4.88
C LYS A 70 13.20 4.87 -3.73
N LEU A 71 12.54 5.21 -2.62
CA LEU A 71 13.21 5.72 -1.43
C LEU A 71 14.11 4.64 -0.81
N HIS A 72 15.25 5.06 -0.27
CA HIS A 72 16.04 4.20 0.61
C HIS A 72 15.43 4.24 2.02
N PRO A 73 14.75 3.18 2.51
CA PRO A 73 14.04 3.24 3.78
C PRO A 73 14.95 3.43 5.02
N LEU A 74 16.21 2.99 4.94
CA LEU A 74 17.21 3.08 6.00
C LEU A 74 18.10 4.33 5.91
N ARG A 75 17.88 5.21 4.93
CA ARG A 75 18.64 6.46 4.79
C ARG A 75 18.51 7.32 6.05
N SER A 76 19.65 7.84 6.51
CA SER A 76 19.76 8.51 7.80
C SER A 76 19.71 10.05 7.69
N ASP A 77 19.67 10.62 6.51
CA ASP A 77 19.45 12.06 6.31
C ASP A 77 18.02 12.34 5.84
N ASN A 78 17.41 13.36 6.43
CA ASN A 78 16.07 13.83 6.06
C ASN A 78 16.15 14.89 4.95
N ASN A 79 17.22 14.86 4.15
CA ASN A 79 17.43 15.83 3.10
C ASN A 79 16.38 15.63 2.00
N LEU A 80 15.94 16.76 1.44
CA LEU A 80 15.04 16.75 0.30
C LEU A 80 15.69 15.94 -0.84
N GLN A 81 14.94 14.99 -1.39
CA GLN A 81 15.36 14.17 -2.52
C GLN A 81 14.35 14.33 -3.64
N GLU A 82 14.84 14.66 -4.83
CA GLU A 82 14.06 14.55 -6.05
C GLU A 82 14.11 13.10 -6.54
N ILE A 83 12.93 12.54 -6.80
CA ILE A 83 12.72 11.16 -7.21
C ILE A 83 11.99 11.19 -8.54
N GLU A 84 12.49 10.40 -9.48
CA GLU A 84 11.94 10.33 -10.83
C GLU A 84 11.03 9.11 -10.98
N LEU A 85 10.00 9.26 -11.80
CA LEU A 85 9.17 8.16 -12.29
C LEU A 85 8.83 8.39 -13.76
N SER A 86 9.34 7.52 -14.63
CA SER A 86 9.08 7.58 -16.08
C SER A 86 7.74 6.92 -16.44
N ALA A 87 7.17 7.35 -17.58
CA ALA A 87 5.95 6.73 -18.11
C ALA A 87 6.16 5.25 -18.46
N LEU A 88 7.36 4.85 -18.88
CA LEU A 88 7.69 3.46 -19.20
C LEU A 88 7.70 2.57 -17.94
N GLU A 89 8.30 3.04 -16.86
CA GLU A 89 8.27 2.33 -15.57
C GLU A 89 6.83 2.20 -15.05
N TYR A 90 6.06 3.28 -15.09
CA TYR A 90 4.65 3.28 -14.67
C TYR A 90 3.81 2.32 -15.53
N ALA A 91 3.96 2.37 -16.85
CA ALA A 91 3.27 1.49 -17.79
C ALA A 91 3.55 0.02 -17.51
N LYS A 92 4.83 -0.33 -17.34
CA LYS A 92 5.28 -1.70 -17.02
C LYS A 92 4.77 -2.14 -15.66
N ALA A 93 4.83 -1.29 -14.63
CA ALA A 93 4.47 -1.64 -13.26
C ALA A 93 2.97 -1.88 -13.08
N TYR A 94 2.13 -1.10 -13.75
CA TYR A 94 0.68 -1.14 -13.58
C TYR A 94 -0.07 -1.72 -14.78
N ASN A 95 0.67 -2.32 -15.73
CA ASN A 95 0.16 -2.93 -16.94
C ASN A 95 -0.83 -2.03 -17.70
N VAL A 96 -0.42 -0.79 -17.97
CA VAL A 96 -1.21 0.18 -18.75
C VAL A 96 -0.49 0.57 -20.04
N PRO A 97 -1.23 0.95 -21.10
CA PRO A 97 -0.61 1.48 -22.32
C PRO A 97 0.26 2.72 -22.04
N VAL A 98 1.37 2.87 -22.75
CA VAL A 98 2.35 3.95 -22.51
C VAL A 98 1.73 5.34 -22.72
N ASN A 99 0.86 5.52 -23.71
CA ASN A 99 0.14 6.78 -23.92
C ASN A 99 -0.77 7.16 -22.73
N ILE A 100 -1.37 6.15 -22.08
CA ILE A 100 -2.15 6.33 -20.85
C ILE A 100 -1.23 6.69 -19.69
N ALA A 101 -0.05 6.06 -19.59
CA ALA A 101 0.93 6.39 -18.57
C ALA A 101 1.37 7.87 -18.63
N TYR A 102 1.65 8.43 -19.81
CA TYR A 102 1.97 9.86 -19.96
C TYR A 102 0.87 10.76 -19.41
N ARG A 103 -0.38 10.51 -19.80
CA ARG A 103 -1.54 11.28 -19.34
C ARG A 103 -1.71 11.16 -17.82
N ASP A 104 -1.63 9.95 -17.29
CA ASP A 104 -1.76 9.67 -15.87
C ASP A 104 -0.69 10.43 -15.08
N LEU A 105 0.58 10.36 -15.50
CA LEU A 105 1.70 11.08 -14.87
C LEU A 105 1.51 12.61 -14.91
N ALA A 106 1.10 13.16 -16.04
CA ALA A 106 0.82 14.60 -16.16
C ALA A 106 -0.27 15.06 -15.18
N SER A 107 -1.34 14.28 -15.03
CA SER A 107 -2.40 14.57 -14.06
C SER A 107 -1.95 14.42 -12.61
N ALA A 108 -1.11 13.42 -12.33
CA ALA A 108 -0.66 13.10 -10.97
C ALA A 108 0.14 14.24 -10.33
N VAL A 109 0.89 15.03 -11.10
CA VAL A 109 1.69 16.14 -10.59
C VAL A 109 0.85 17.16 -9.82
N HIS A 110 -0.25 17.61 -10.43
CA HIS A 110 -1.14 18.58 -9.79
C HIS A 110 -1.88 17.99 -8.60
N ASP A 111 -2.32 16.74 -8.72
CA ASP A 111 -3.14 16.07 -7.73
C ASP A 111 -2.32 15.71 -6.47
N LEU A 112 -1.08 15.24 -6.63
CA LEU A 112 -0.16 14.94 -5.53
C LEU A 112 0.26 16.20 -4.76
N MET A 113 0.48 17.32 -5.45
CA MET A 113 0.80 18.60 -4.79
C MET A 113 -0.34 19.11 -3.91
N ARG A 114 -1.59 18.88 -4.34
CA ARG A 114 -2.79 19.30 -3.59
C ARG A 114 -3.19 18.30 -2.51
N LYS A 115 -2.54 17.14 -2.44
CA LYS A 115 -2.92 16.13 -1.45
C LYS A 115 -2.48 16.55 -0.06
N VAL A 116 -3.46 16.61 0.84
CA VAL A 116 -3.27 16.76 2.28
C VAL A 116 -3.47 15.42 2.96
N ILE A 117 -2.57 15.10 3.88
CA ILE A 117 -2.71 14.00 4.82
C ILE A 117 -3.02 14.60 6.18
N THR A 118 -4.10 14.12 6.79
CA THR A 118 -4.46 14.46 8.16
C THR A 118 -4.07 13.30 9.06
N ALA A 119 -3.43 13.58 10.20
CA ALA A 119 -3.05 12.56 11.18
C ALA A 119 -3.36 13.03 12.61
N ASP A 120 -3.47 12.08 13.53
CA ASP A 120 -3.60 12.41 14.95
C ASP A 120 -2.30 13.01 15.48
N ARG A 121 -2.42 13.90 16.47
CA ARG A 121 -1.24 14.48 17.09
C ARG A 121 -0.45 13.41 17.84
N PRO A 122 0.89 13.52 17.86
CA PRO A 122 1.73 12.65 18.67
C PRO A 122 1.32 12.64 20.15
N ASN A 123 1.57 11.51 20.82
CA ASN A 123 1.35 11.31 22.25
C ASN A 123 -0.12 11.47 22.70
N GLY A 124 -1.09 11.24 21.79
CA GLY A 124 -2.51 11.26 22.12
C GLY A 124 -3.05 12.64 22.48
N LYS A 125 -2.37 13.71 22.05
CA LYS A 125 -2.84 15.07 22.25
C LYS A 125 -4.09 15.32 21.41
N GLU A 126 -5.01 16.12 21.94
CA GLU A 126 -6.24 16.50 21.24
C GLU A 126 -5.95 17.32 19.98
N GLY A 127 -6.75 17.08 18.93
CA GLY A 127 -6.67 17.73 17.63
C GLY A 127 -5.95 16.90 16.56
N ARG A 128 -5.86 17.46 15.35
CA ARG A 128 -5.24 16.83 14.17
C ARG A 128 -4.10 17.70 13.63
N ILE A 129 -3.14 17.05 12.98
CA ILE A 129 -2.13 17.71 12.16
C ILE A 129 -2.44 17.46 10.70
N GLU A 130 -2.16 18.45 9.85
CA GLU A 130 -2.32 18.36 8.41
C GLU A 130 -1.02 18.78 7.73
N PHE A 131 -0.63 18.02 6.70
CA PHE A 131 0.55 18.32 5.91
C PHE A 131 0.35 17.87 4.47
N THR A 132 0.97 18.59 3.54
CA THR A 132 0.96 18.20 2.13
C THR A 132 1.90 17.02 1.88
N VAL A 133 1.60 16.25 0.85
CA VAL A 133 2.41 15.08 0.46
C VAL A 133 3.72 15.49 -0.21
N MET A 134 3.62 16.37 -1.21
CA MET A 134 4.77 16.81 -2.00
C MET A 134 5.13 18.26 -1.67
N SER A 135 6.43 18.56 -1.66
CA SER A 135 6.96 19.93 -1.67
C SER A 135 7.34 20.40 -3.07
N LYS A 136 7.61 19.47 -3.99
CA LYS A 136 7.83 19.69 -5.42
C LYS A 136 7.22 18.55 -6.21
N ALA A 137 6.58 18.86 -7.33
CA ALA A 137 6.26 17.89 -8.37
C ALA A 137 6.33 18.61 -9.72
N GLU A 138 7.03 18.00 -10.66
CA GLU A 138 7.30 18.54 -11.98
C GLU A 138 7.04 17.46 -13.03
N TYR A 139 6.29 17.77 -14.09
CA TYR A 139 6.15 16.89 -15.24
C TYR A 139 7.08 17.39 -16.34
N LYS A 140 8.07 16.57 -16.69
CA LYS A 140 9.00 16.83 -17.77
C LYS A 140 8.50 16.14 -19.03
N ALA A 141 7.72 16.87 -19.82
CA ALA A 141 7.02 16.32 -20.99
C ALA A 141 7.99 15.83 -22.09
N ASP A 142 9.11 16.53 -22.26
CA ASP A 142 10.20 16.21 -23.18
C ASP A 142 10.98 14.95 -22.76
N GLU A 143 11.15 14.73 -21.45
CA GLU A 143 11.80 13.54 -20.90
C GLU A 143 10.82 12.39 -20.60
N GLY A 144 9.52 12.65 -20.66
CA GLY A 144 8.48 11.63 -20.46
C GLY A 144 8.36 11.09 -19.03
N LYS A 145 8.67 11.92 -18.02
CA LYS A 145 8.74 11.51 -16.61
C LYS A 145 8.23 12.60 -15.66
N ILE A 146 7.94 12.21 -14.42
CA ILE A 146 7.73 13.15 -13.32
C ILE A 146 8.94 13.18 -12.40
N VAL A 147 9.21 14.34 -11.81
CA VAL A 147 10.22 14.54 -10.77
C VAL A 147 9.53 15.10 -9.54
N CYS A 148 9.56 14.37 -8.43
CA CYS A 148 8.84 14.69 -7.21
C CYS A 148 9.77 14.73 -6.00
N ALA A 149 9.47 15.62 -5.06
CA ALA A 149 10.10 15.65 -3.75
C ALA A 149 9.04 15.60 -2.66
N PHE A 150 9.17 14.64 -1.75
CA PHE A 150 8.31 14.51 -0.59
C PHE A 150 8.50 15.70 0.36
N ASN A 151 7.39 16.15 0.93
CA ASN A 151 7.43 17.18 1.96
C ASN A 151 8.24 16.68 3.18
N SER A 152 9.08 17.53 3.78
CA SER A 152 9.91 17.14 4.92
C SER A 152 9.10 16.63 6.13
N TYR A 153 7.82 17.02 6.26
CA TYR A 153 6.93 16.51 7.31
C TYR A 153 6.47 15.06 7.09
N ILE A 154 6.47 14.54 5.86
CA ILE A 154 6.09 13.15 5.58
C ILE A 154 7.26 12.18 5.72
N LEU A 155 8.50 12.65 5.48
CA LEU A 155 9.70 11.81 5.49
C LEU A 155 9.88 10.98 6.78
N PRO A 156 9.62 11.49 8.00
CA PRO A 156 9.71 10.69 9.23
C PRO A 156 8.77 9.48 9.27
N TYR A 157 7.73 9.47 8.43
CA TYR A 157 6.77 8.38 8.33
C TYR A 157 7.12 7.35 7.25
N LEU A 158 8.14 7.62 6.43
CA LEU A 158 8.62 6.77 5.33
C LEU A 158 10.03 6.25 5.57
N LEU A 159 10.86 7.01 6.29
CA LEU A 159 12.28 6.75 6.51
C LEU A 159 12.58 6.49 7.99
N LYS A 160 13.69 5.82 8.28
CA LYS A 160 14.21 5.57 9.65
C LYS A 160 13.21 4.90 10.59
N LEU A 161 12.34 4.07 10.02
CA LEU A 161 11.29 3.45 10.79
C LEU A 161 11.86 2.34 11.67
N SER A 162 11.62 2.43 12.98
CA SER A 162 11.93 1.38 13.94
C SER A 162 10.65 0.95 14.66
N GLY A 163 10.45 -0.37 14.77
CA GLY A 163 9.30 -0.96 15.46
C GLY A 163 7.98 -0.90 14.69
N LYS A 164 7.29 0.25 14.67
CA LYS A 164 5.88 0.37 14.20
C LYS A 164 5.77 0.75 12.73
N PHE A 165 6.13 -0.17 11.85
CA PHE A 165 6.03 0.00 10.41
C PHE A 165 5.66 -1.30 9.70
N SER A 166 5.20 -1.15 8.48
CA SER A 166 4.90 -2.24 7.58
C SER A 166 5.71 -2.09 6.30
N SER A 167 6.12 -3.22 5.75
CA SER A 167 6.73 -3.29 4.43
C SER A 167 6.04 -4.37 3.61
N TYR A 168 5.75 -4.08 2.34
CA TYR A 168 5.16 -5.03 1.41
C TYR A 168 5.74 -4.86 0.00
N PRO A 169 5.88 -5.93 -0.79
CA PRO A 169 6.29 -5.83 -2.20
C PRO A 169 5.25 -5.06 -3.01
N LEU A 170 5.67 -4.08 -3.82
CA LEU A 170 4.77 -3.27 -4.65
C LEU A 170 3.92 -4.13 -5.59
N LYS A 171 4.48 -5.24 -6.09
CA LYS A 171 3.75 -6.23 -6.90
C LYS A 171 2.44 -6.73 -6.25
N GLN A 172 2.36 -6.84 -4.93
CA GLN A 172 1.15 -7.34 -4.24
C GLN A 172 -0.05 -6.41 -4.37
N THR A 173 0.20 -5.14 -4.67
CA THR A 173 -0.84 -4.10 -4.68
C THR A 173 -0.98 -3.41 -6.03
N ALA A 174 0.01 -3.56 -6.92
CA ALA A 174 0.05 -2.92 -8.24
C ALA A 174 -1.19 -3.23 -9.10
N ASP A 175 -1.75 -4.44 -8.95
CA ASP A 175 -2.89 -4.91 -9.73
C ASP A 175 -4.24 -4.45 -9.15
N PHE A 176 -4.28 -3.78 -8.00
CA PHE A 176 -5.53 -3.23 -7.48
C PHE A 176 -6.09 -2.16 -8.42
N SER A 177 -7.40 -2.25 -8.70
CA SER A 177 -8.17 -1.29 -9.51
C SER A 177 -8.96 -0.32 -8.65
N SER A 178 -9.15 -0.60 -7.36
CA SER A 178 -9.80 0.33 -6.42
C SER A 178 -8.78 0.94 -5.45
N SER A 179 -8.77 2.28 -5.38
CA SER A 179 -7.98 2.97 -4.37
C SER A 179 -8.48 2.72 -2.94
N TYR A 180 -9.76 2.32 -2.77
CA TYR A 180 -10.27 1.86 -1.47
C TYR A 180 -9.63 0.53 -1.06
N THR A 181 -9.47 -0.42 -1.98
CA THR A 181 -8.82 -1.70 -1.72
C THR A 181 -7.38 -1.48 -1.27
N TRP A 182 -6.64 -0.64 -1.99
CA TRP A 182 -5.27 -0.32 -1.61
C TRP A 182 -5.20 0.35 -0.24
N ARG A 183 -6.05 1.35 0.02
CA ARG A 183 -6.07 2.04 1.31
C ARG A 183 -6.40 1.07 2.45
N PHE A 184 -7.39 0.20 2.23
CA PHE A 184 -7.81 -0.77 3.23
C PHE A 184 -6.73 -1.83 3.46
N TYR A 185 -6.08 -2.33 2.40
CA TYR A 185 -4.91 -3.20 2.51
C TYR A 185 -3.86 -2.62 3.48
N GLU A 186 -3.45 -1.36 3.27
CA GLU A 186 -2.43 -0.73 4.13
C GLU A 186 -2.86 -0.58 5.59
N ILE A 187 -4.13 -0.28 5.82
CA ILE A 187 -4.69 -0.27 7.18
C ILE A 187 -4.55 -1.67 7.78
N LEU A 188 -4.98 -2.73 7.08
CA LEU A 188 -4.88 -4.11 7.56
C LEU A 188 -3.42 -4.52 7.85
N ILE A 189 -2.49 -4.29 6.91
CA ILE A 189 -1.07 -4.65 7.12
C ILE A 189 -0.50 -3.93 8.34
N SER A 190 -0.91 -2.69 8.61
CA SER A 190 -0.46 -1.98 9.82
C SER A 190 -0.90 -2.64 11.14
N TRP A 191 -1.89 -3.54 11.10
CA TRP A 191 -2.39 -4.33 12.23
C TRP A 191 -1.98 -5.81 12.16
N ALA A 192 -1.19 -6.18 11.15
CA ALA A 192 -0.71 -7.56 11.01
C ALA A 192 0.15 -7.95 12.21
N GLN A 193 0.01 -9.20 12.63
CA GLN A 193 0.85 -9.75 13.68
C GLN A 193 2.25 -10.06 13.15
N PRO A 194 3.27 -10.01 14.02
CA PRO A 194 4.63 -10.41 13.67
C PRO A 194 4.67 -11.83 13.08
N LYS A 195 5.39 -12.02 11.98
CA LYS A 195 5.43 -13.29 11.23
C LYS A 195 5.96 -14.47 12.05
N ASP A 196 6.83 -14.21 13.01
CA ASP A 196 7.35 -15.19 13.98
C ASP A 196 6.25 -15.75 14.89
N LYS A 197 5.17 -15.00 15.11
CA LYS A 197 4.01 -15.44 15.92
C LYS A 197 2.90 -16.08 15.11
N THR A 198 3.01 -16.08 13.77
CA THR A 198 1.95 -16.53 12.86
C THR A 198 2.44 -17.60 11.89
N ASN A 199 3.56 -18.26 12.19
CA ASN A 199 4.19 -19.27 11.33
C ASN A 199 4.43 -18.76 9.89
N GLY A 200 4.84 -17.50 9.76
CA GLY A 200 5.13 -16.86 8.48
C GLY A 200 3.92 -16.29 7.73
N ARG A 201 2.69 -16.61 8.15
CA ARG A 201 1.46 -16.18 7.45
C ARG A 201 1.10 -14.74 7.78
N LEU A 202 0.62 -14.00 6.79
CA LEU A 202 0.06 -12.67 7.02
C LEU A 202 -1.34 -12.80 7.66
N MET A 203 -1.50 -12.36 8.91
CA MET A 203 -2.80 -12.30 9.59
C MET A 203 -2.85 -11.24 10.68
N GLY A 204 -4.05 -10.83 11.06
CA GLY A 204 -4.25 -9.88 12.15
C GLY A 204 -5.72 -9.58 12.43
N TRP A 205 -5.93 -8.64 13.36
CA TRP A 205 -7.27 -8.24 13.78
C TRP A 205 -7.28 -6.79 14.28
N ILE A 206 -8.44 -6.15 14.14
CA ILE A 206 -8.76 -4.84 14.67
C ILE A 206 -10.02 -5.01 15.51
N ASN A 207 -9.89 -4.80 16.82
CA ASN A 207 -11.00 -4.95 17.75
C ASN A 207 -11.68 -3.61 17.96
N SER A 208 -13.01 -3.59 17.93
CA SER A 208 -13.83 -2.42 18.24
C SER A 208 -13.42 -1.16 17.45
N GLN A 209 -13.18 -1.29 16.13
CA GLN A 209 -12.88 -0.16 15.26
C GLN A 209 -14.12 0.74 15.10
N PRO A 210 -14.09 2.03 15.50
CA PRO A 210 -15.20 2.94 15.24
C PRO A 210 -15.46 3.06 13.74
N VAL A 211 -16.74 2.93 13.35
CA VAL A 211 -17.14 3.00 11.93
C VAL A 211 -16.83 4.37 11.34
N ASP A 212 -17.12 5.44 12.10
CA ASP A 212 -16.93 6.80 11.62
C ASP A 212 -15.43 7.11 11.38
N GLU A 213 -14.55 6.66 12.27
CA GLU A 213 -13.10 6.78 12.11
C GLU A 213 -12.58 5.97 10.91
N LEU A 214 -13.03 4.72 10.74
CA LEU A 214 -12.62 3.89 9.60
C LEU A 214 -13.02 4.52 8.26
N ARG A 215 -14.21 5.14 8.22
CA ARG A 215 -14.67 5.87 7.04
C ARG A 215 -13.78 7.06 6.72
N GLU A 216 -13.33 7.79 7.74
CA GLU A 216 -12.37 8.89 7.56
C GLU A 216 -10.99 8.39 7.11
N MET A 217 -10.47 7.31 7.70
CA MET A 217 -9.19 6.70 7.29
C MET A 217 -9.20 6.25 5.82
N LEU A 218 -10.35 5.76 5.35
CA LEU A 218 -10.59 5.35 3.97
C LEU A 218 -10.97 6.52 3.04
N GLY A 219 -11.20 7.72 3.59
CA GLY A 219 -11.71 8.90 2.90
C GLY A 219 -13.05 8.67 2.20
N VAL A 220 -13.96 7.97 2.86
CA VAL A 220 -15.32 7.72 2.39
C VAL A 220 -16.13 9.02 2.47
N PRO A 221 -16.88 9.40 1.42
CA PRO A 221 -17.75 10.57 1.47
C PRO A 221 -18.74 10.53 2.64
N LYS A 222 -18.96 11.68 3.29
CA LYS A 222 -19.94 11.80 4.39
C LYS A 222 -21.36 11.40 3.96
N SER A 223 -21.68 11.53 2.68
CA SER A 223 -22.97 11.16 2.09
C SER A 223 -23.25 9.65 2.05
N TYR A 224 -22.24 8.79 2.22
CA TYR A 224 -22.46 7.35 2.16
C TYR A 224 -23.25 6.87 3.38
N THR A 225 -24.41 6.26 3.16
CA THR A 225 -25.09 5.50 4.21
C THR A 225 -24.25 4.29 4.64
N TRP A 226 -24.61 3.63 5.75
CA TRP A 226 -23.98 2.35 6.11
C TRP A 226 -24.03 1.35 4.95
N LYS A 227 -25.19 1.23 4.28
CA LYS A 227 -25.39 0.34 3.13
C LYS A 227 -24.40 0.66 2.01
N ASN A 228 -24.23 1.94 1.65
CA ASN A 228 -23.28 2.32 0.60
C ASN A 228 -21.82 2.06 1.01
N PHE A 229 -21.46 2.36 2.26
CA PHE A 229 -20.12 2.07 2.78
C PHE A 229 -19.83 0.56 2.74
N GLU A 230 -20.76 -0.26 3.21
CA GLU A 230 -20.61 -1.71 3.18
C GLU A 230 -20.51 -2.25 1.76
N HIS A 231 -21.47 -1.93 0.88
CA HIS A 231 -21.50 -2.53 -0.46
C HIS A 231 -20.45 -1.99 -1.41
N GLN A 232 -20.12 -0.69 -1.35
CA GLN A 232 -19.24 -0.05 -2.33
C GLN A 232 -17.79 0.08 -1.86
N VAL A 233 -17.53 -0.07 -0.56
CA VAL A 233 -16.18 0.06 0.01
C VAL A 233 -15.74 -1.26 0.61
N LEU A 234 -16.40 -1.73 1.67
CA LEU A 234 -15.94 -2.92 2.39
C LEU A 234 -16.02 -4.18 1.53
N ASN A 235 -17.17 -4.46 0.91
CA ASN A 235 -17.35 -5.65 0.10
C ASN A 235 -16.49 -5.63 -1.17
N VAL A 236 -16.34 -4.46 -1.80
CA VAL A 236 -15.47 -4.30 -2.98
C VAL A 236 -14.03 -4.57 -2.60
N ALA A 237 -13.55 -3.96 -1.50
CA ALA A 237 -12.19 -4.15 -1.03
C ALA A 237 -11.91 -5.60 -0.61
N SER A 238 -12.80 -6.23 0.16
CA SER A 238 -12.63 -7.62 0.58
C SER A 238 -12.62 -8.60 -0.59
N LYS A 239 -13.49 -8.40 -1.59
CA LYS A 239 -13.50 -9.23 -2.79
C LYS A 239 -12.18 -9.10 -3.54
N GLU A 240 -11.75 -7.86 -3.80
CA GLU A 240 -10.53 -7.61 -4.56
C GLU A 240 -9.27 -8.07 -3.81
N LEU A 241 -9.21 -7.90 -2.49
CA LEU A 241 -8.13 -8.41 -1.63
C LEU A 241 -8.01 -9.93 -1.72
N LEU A 242 -9.15 -10.64 -1.70
CA LEU A 242 -9.15 -12.09 -1.83
C LEU A 242 -8.68 -12.52 -3.22
N GLU A 243 -9.17 -11.87 -4.27
CA GLU A 243 -8.87 -12.23 -5.67
C GLU A 243 -7.42 -11.92 -6.07
N LYS A 244 -6.87 -10.79 -5.63
CA LYS A 244 -5.58 -10.28 -6.13
C LYS A 244 -4.42 -10.41 -5.14
N ALA A 245 -4.72 -10.45 -3.84
CA ALA A 245 -3.70 -10.56 -2.79
C ALA A 245 -3.87 -11.81 -1.92
N CYS A 246 -4.82 -12.69 -2.23
CA CYS A 246 -5.15 -13.88 -1.45
C CYS A 246 -5.45 -13.56 0.02
N ILE A 247 -6.00 -12.39 0.36
CA ILE A 247 -6.30 -12.01 1.74
C ILE A 247 -7.81 -12.10 1.97
N GLY A 248 -8.22 -13.03 2.83
CA GLY A 248 -9.58 -13.09 3.35
C GLY A 248 -9.78 -12.04 4.45
N VAL A 249 -10.90 -11.31 4.39
CA VAL A 249 -11.28 -10.30 5.40
C VAL A 249 -12.69 -10.58 5.90
N PHE A 250 -12.86 -10.53 7.21
CA PHE A 250 -14.11 -10.84 7.91
C PHE A 250 -14.51 -9.67 8.80
N PHE A 251 -15.77 -9.29 8.71
CA PHE A 251 -16.35 -8.20 9.50
C PHE A 251 -17.43 -8.71 10.43
N GLU A 252 -17.33 -8.36 11.70
CA GLU A 252 -18.40 -8.50 12.68
C GLU A 252 -18.90 -7.11 13.08
N ARG A 253 -20.22 -6.91 12.98
CA ARG A 253 -20.86 -5.62 13.27
C ARG A 253 -21.21 -5.54 14.75
N VAL A 254 -20.68 -4.53 15.44
CA VAL A 254 -21.06 -4.22 16.82
C VAL A 254 -22.08 -3.08 16.80
N LYS A 255 -23.22 -3.30 17.45
CA LYS A 255 -24.32 -2.34 17.48
C LYS A 255 -24.49 -1.73 18.87
N THR A 256 -24.85 -0.46 18.89
CA THR A 256 -25.40 0.22 20.06
C THR A 256 -26.83 0.61 19.72
N ASN A 257 -27.80 0.00 20.39
CA ASN A 257 -29.20 0.01 19.97
C ASN A 257 -29.36 -0.48 18.52
N ARG A 258 -29.86 0.38 17.62
CA ARG A 258 -30.06 0.07 16.20
C ARG A 258 -28.89 0.49 15.31
N LYS A 259 -27.99 1.36 15.79
CA LYS A 259 -26.86 1.89 15.02
C LYS A 259 -25.69 0.93 15.08
N ILE A 260 -25.07 0.64 13.94
CA ILE A 260 -23.77 -0.04 13.88
C ILE A 260 -22.72 1.02 14.23
N THR A 261 -22.02 0.82 15.33
CA THR A 261 -21.07 1.79 15.89
C THR A 261 -19.63 1.37 15.66
N HIS A 262 -19.35 0.07 15.75
CA HIS A 262 -18.00 -0.47 15.60
C HIS A 262 -17.97 -1.72 14.73
N LEU A 263 -16.76 -2.07 14.27
CA LEU A 263 -16.46 -3.31 13.57
C LEU A 263 -15.33 -4.05 14.28
N ASN A 264 -15.50 -5.37 14.45
CA ASN A 264 -14.35 -6.24 14.64
C ASN A 264 -13.94 -6.76 13.27
N ILE A 265 -12.69 -6.55 12.91
CA ILE A 265 -12.13 -6.90 11.60
C ILE A 265 -11.08 -7.96 11.82
N LYS A 266 -11.18 -9.09 11.12
CA LYS A 266 -10.16 -10.15 11.12
C LYS A 266 -9.71 -10.39 9.70
N PHE A 267 -8.43 -10.66 9.50
CA PHE A 267 -7.90 -10.95 8.18
C PHE A 267 -6.79 -11.97 8.24
N ILE A 268 -6.69 -12.77 7.17
CA ILE A 268 -5.69 -13.83 7.04
C ILE A 268 -5.43 -14.10 5.56
N GLU A 269 -4.17 -14.36 5.25
CA GLU A 269 -3.72 -14.90 3.98
C GLU A 269 -4.32 -16.30 3.77
N SER A 270 -5.07 -16.44 2.67
CA SER A 270 -5.70 -17.68 2.23
C SER A 270 -4.65 -18.69 1.78
N ASP A 271 -4.90 -19.96 2.06
CA ASP A 271 -4.09 -21.08 1.56
C ASP A 271 -4.32 -21.34 0.06
N GLN A 272 -5.34 -20.72 -0.55
CA GLN A 272 -5.64 -20.88 -1.97
C GLN A 272 -4.76 -19.98 -2.82
N THR A 273 -3.83 -20.60 -3.56
CA THR A 273 -3.23 -19.97 -4.75
C THR A 273 -4.35 -19.78 -5.77
N THR A 274 -4.60 -18.55 -6.21
CA THR A 274 -5.56 -18.28 -7.28
C THR A 274 -5.06 -18.93 -8.58
N LEU A 275 -5.59 -20.10 -8.91
CA LEU A 275 -5.55 -20.63 -10.27
C LEU A 275 -6.38 -19.67 -11.14
N PRO A 276 -5.85 -19.11 -12.24
CA PRO A 276 -6.66 -18.36 -13.17
C PRO A 276 -7.76 -19.29 -13.71
N LEU A 277 -9.02 -18.91 -13.50
CA LEU A 277 -10.15 -19.60 -14.09
C LEU A 277 -10.12 -19.37 -15.60
N GLU A 278 -9.39 -20.22 -16.33
CA GLU A 278 -9.56 -20.34 -17.77
C GLU A 278 -10.98 -20.85 -18.06
N GLY A 279 -11.83 -19.95 -18.55
CA GLY A 279 -12.68 -20.19 -19.73
C GLY A 279 -13.67 -21.36 -19.74
N GLY A 280 -14.02 -21.98 -18.60
CA GLY A 280 -15.06 -23.00 -18.56
C GLY A 280 -16.43 -22.42 -18.87
N LYS A 281 -16.96 -22.65 -20.08
CA LYS A 281 -18.35 -22.33 -20.45
C LYS A 281 -19.30 -22.84 -19.34
N PRO A 282 -20.31 -22.05 -18.95
CA PRO A 282 -21.26 -22.49 -17.93
C PRO A 282 -21.98 -23.76 -18.39
N PRO A 283 -22.26 -24.71 -17.48
CA PRO A 283 -22.97 -25.93 -17.83
C PRO A 283 -24.34 -25.58 -18.40
N LYS A 284 -24.67 -26.13 -19.58
CA LYS A 284 -25.97 -25.97 -20.22
C LYS A 284 -27.06 -26.43 -19.24
N LYS A 285 -28.01 -25.55 -18.93
CA LYS A 285 -29.22 -25.93 -18.17
C LYS A 285 -29.95 -27.07 -18.91
N PRO A 286 -30.39 -28.12 -18.21
CA PRO A 286 -31.19 -29.17 -18.83
C PRO A 286 -32.50 -28.58 -19.36
N ALA A 287 -32.87 -28.95 -20.59
CA ALA A 287 -34.08 -28.48 -21.24
C ALA A 287 -35.31 -28.90 -20.43
N LYS A 288 -36.19 -27.94 -20.12
CA LYS A 288 -37.51 -28.21 -19.55
C LYS A 288 -38.32 -29.03 -20.55
N ARG A 289 -38.64 -30.28 -20.20
CA ARG A 289 -39.66 -31.07 -20.91
C ARG A 289 -41.01 -30.36 -20.77
N ARG A 290 -41.65 -30.05 -21.89
CA ARG A 290 -43.06 -29.62 -21.92
C ARG A 290 -43.93 -30.81 -21.49
N PRO A 291 -45.00 -30.60 -20.71
CA PRO A 291 -45.98 -31.66 -20.46
C PRO A 291 -46.72 -31.95 -21.77
N ASN A 292 -46.86 -33.23 -22.11
CA ASN A 292 -47.78 -33.67 -23.15
C ASN A 292 -49.21 -33.42 -22.67
N ALA A 293 -50.00 -32.76 -23.50
CA ALA A 293 -51.44 -32.67 -23.31
C ALA A 293 -52.08 -34.04 -23.65
N VAL A 294 -52.84 -34.58 -22.70
CA VAL A 294 -53.97 -35.49 -22.92
C VAL A 294 -55.06 -35.05 -21.96
#